data_AF-A0A1J5FD48-F1
#
_entry.id   AF-A0A1J5FD48-F1
#
_cell.length_a   1.000
_cell.length_b   1.000
_cell.length_c   1.000
_cell.angle_alpha   90.00
_cell.angle_beta   90.00
_cell.angle_gamma   90.00
#
_symmetry.space_group_name_H-M   'P 1'
#
loop_
_entity.id
_entity.type
_entity.pdbx_description
1 polymer ?
#
loop_
_entity_poly.entity_id
_entity_poly.type
_entity_poly.pdbx_seq_one_letter_code
_entity_poly.pdbx_strand_id
1 'polypeptide(L)'
;MLGHTIALAFRGLSVYRWNNFPRVEQVSATDHIAFSLHIALLLAAVIEEEKGIKFDRDYIFRKVLFSSFTTFVHSDMSSEVKDSIKAKNPEMHAELENIVYEMLQSWNLPEWMKKDMQEVHNPLRQRNYSHQKEDDLIAFSKLWASYHEAYFSNEVYLDVYRPAMYGIVQKIEQSRFDIFRSYLPLNPVHQNDLVRFLLGMRCLQSSFRWNSMRRRYPISVMSHLFMISFIAYIIGNIEGKSRQEITHMMMVGLFHDIPEAITGDIVTPTKKAIEGFEEVLVTVIMV
;
A
#
# COMPACT_ATOMS: atom_id res chain seq x y z
N MET A 1 18.56 16.27 6.16
CA MET A 1 17.14 16.63 6.35
C MET A 1 16.21 15.48 6.00
N LEU A 2 16.19 14.99 4.75
CA LEU A 2 15.30 13.88 4.32
C LEU A 2 15.62 12.48 4.90
N GLY A 3 16.82 12.30 5.47
CA GLY A 3 17.27 11.02 6.01
C GLY A 3 16.36 10.44 7.09
N HIS A 4 15.74 11.27 7.94
CA HIS A 4 14.79 10.80 8.96
C HIS A 4 13.52 10.21 8.34
N THR A 5 12.98 10.86 7.31
CA THR A 5 11.79 10.39 6.60
C THR A 5 12.07 9.10 5.83
N ILE A 6 13.24 9.02 5.19
CA ILE A 6 13.69 7.79 4.52
C ILE A 6 13.85 6.67 5.56
N ALA A 7 14.53 6.93 6.68
CA ALA A 7 14.69 5.95 7.75
C ALA A 7 13.34 5.48 8.33
N LEU A 8 12.36 6.38 8.45
CA LEU A 8 11.01 6.03 8.89
C LEU A 8 10.30 5.12 7.87
N ALA A 9 10.46 5.38 6.56
CA ALA A 9 9.96 4.48 5.52
C ALA A 9 10.64 3.10 5.56
N PHE A 10 11.96 3.05 5.82
CA PHE A 10 12.68 1.78 6.03
C PHE A 10 12.22 1.02 7.28
N ARG A 11 11.78 1.72 8.34
CA ARG A 11 11.20 1.07 9.53
C ARG A 11 9.99 0.21 9.17
N GLY A 12 9.18 0.66 8.22
CA GLY A 12 8.02 -0.09 7.70
C GLY A 12 8.35 -1.48 7.17
N LEU A 13 9.58 -1.69 6.65
CA LEU A 13 10.04 -3.00 6.17
C LEU A 13 10.19 -4.03 7.29
N SER A 14 10.43 -3.56 8.51
CA SER A 14 10.64 -4.44 9.69
C SER A 14 9.37 -4.62 10.52
N VAL A 15 8.32 -3.85 10.25
CA VAL A 15 7.03 -3.98 10.94
C VAL A 15 6.25 -5.09 10.26
N TYR A 16 6.06 -6.22 10.93
CA TYR A 16 5.18 -7.27 10.44
C TYR A 16 3.72 -6.96 10.76
N ARG A 17 2.85 -7.21 9.79
CA ARG A 17 1.41 -7.23 10.02
C ARG A 17 0.99 -8.52 10.72
N TRP A 18 -0.13 -8.44 11.45
CA TRP A 18 -0.65 -9.58 12.21
C TRP A 18 0.41 -10.15 13.18
N ASN A 19 1.28 -9.29 13.72
CA ASN A 19 2.41 -9.70 14.55
C ASN A 19 1.98 -10.35 15.88
N ASN A 20 0.78 -10.03 16.35
CA ASN A 20 0.12 -10.63 17.52
C ASN A 20 -0.71 -11.89 17.19
N PHE A 21 -0.71 -12.34 15.93
CA PHE A 21 -1.41 -13.56 15.50
C PHE A 21 -0.39 -14.61 15.00
N PRO A 22 -0.67 -15.92 15.18
CA PRO A 22 0.00 -16.96 14.39
C PRO A 22 -0.33 -16.75 12.90
N ARG A 23 0.65 -16.81 12.01
CA ARG A 23 0.46 -16.43 10.59
C ARG A 23 1.15 -17.40 9.66
N VAL A 24 0.48 -17.71 8.55
CA VAL A 24 1.02 -18.59 7.50
C VAL A 24 2.03 -17.85 6.63
N GLU A 25 1.80 -16.56 6.41
CA GLU A 25 2.63 -15.69 5.59
C GLU A 25 3.17 -14.51 6.40
N GLN A 26 4.34 -14.00 6.00
CA GLN A 26 4.97 -12.84 6.60
C GLN A 26 4.87 -11.65 5.66
N VAL A 27 3.96 -10.73 5.98
CA VAL A 27 3.73 -9.50 5.21
C VAL A 27 4.17 -8.31 6.06
N SER A 28 5.04 -7.45 5.54
CA SER A 28 5.43 -6.22 6.23
C SER A 28 4.34 -5.13 6.11
N ALA A 29 4.44 -4.08 6.92
CA ALA A 29 3.57 -2.92 6.79
C ALA A 29 3.74 -2.26 5.41
N THR A 30 4.98 -2.16 4.92
CA THR A 30 5.28 -1.60 3.61
C THR A 30 4.68 -2.46 2.49
N ASP A 31 4.71 -3.79 2.59
CA ASP A 31 4.08 -4.71 1.63
C ASP A 31 2.59 -4.44 1.48
N HIS A 32 1.90 -4.27 2.61
CA HIS A 32 0.49 -3.98 2.64
C HIS A 32 0.16 -2.61 2.06
N ILE A 33 0.96 -1.60 2.41
CA ILE A 33 0.80 -0.24 1.90
C ILE A 33 0.99 -0.22 0.38
N ALA A 34 2.06 -0.84 -0.11
CA ALA A 34 2.36 -0.96 -1.52
C ALA A 34 1.23 -1.68 -2.27
N PHE A 35 0.79 -2.84 -1.77
CA PHE A 35 -0.27 -3.59 -2.43
C PHE A 35 -1.61 -2.85 -2.42
N SER A 36 -1.96 -2.21 -1.30
CA SER A 36 -3.15 -1.35 -1.20
C SER A 36 -3.11 -0.19 -2.20
N LEU A 37 -1.93 0.39 -2.45
CA LEU A 37 -1.75 1.46 -3.43
C LEU A 37 -1.92 0.96 -4.87
N HIS A 38 -1.42 -0.24 -5.19
CA HIS A 38 -1.66 -0.88 -6.48
C HIS A 38 -3.15 -1.13 -6.71
N ILE A 39 -3.86 -1.69 -5.72
CA ILE A 39 -5.31 -1.92 -5.79
C ILE A 39 -6.03 -0.60 -6.04
N ALA A 40 -5.73 0.45 -5.27
CA ALA A 40 -6.37 1.75 -5.41
C ALA A 40 -6.18 2.33 -6.83
N LEU A 41 -4.96 2.35 -7.34
CA LEU A 41 -4.64 2.97 -8.64
C LEU A 41 -5.20 2.18 -9.82
N LEU A 42 -5.16 0.84 -9.78
CA LEU A 42 -5.74 0.00 -10.82
C LEU A 42 -7.27 0.10 -10.81
N LEU A 43 -7.89 0.05 -9.63
CA LEU A 43 -9.33 0.18 -9.52
C LEU A 43 -9.81 1.57 -9.95
N ALA A 44 -9.07 2.63 -9.60
CA ALA A 44 -9.32 3.97 -10.11
C ALA A 44 -9.25 4.01 -11.64
N ALA A 45 -8.23 3.39 -12.26
CA ALA A 45 -8.08 3.37 -13.70
C ALA A 45 -9.24 2.65 -14.41
N VAL A 46 -9.64 1.47 -13.93
CA VAL A 46 -10.76 0.70 -14.49
C VAL A 46 -12.08 1.46 -14.36
N ILE A 47 -12.35 2.05 -13.19
CA ILE A 47 -13.58 2.84 -12.97
C ILE A 47 -13.58 4.12 -13.82
N GLU A 48 -12.42 4.76 -14.00
CA GLU A 48 -12.29 5.91 -14.89
C GLU A 48 -12.62 5.58 -16.34
N GLU A 49 -12.18 4.42 -16.82
CA GLU A 49 -12.42 3.95 -18.18
C GLU A 49 -13.89 3.58 -18.39
N GLU A 50 -14.48 2.80 -17.49
CA GLU A 50 -15.86 2.30 -17.66
C GLU A 50 -16.95 3.31 -17.28
N LYS A 51 -16.71 4.13 -16.25
CA LYS A 51 -17.74 5.01 -15.65
C LYS A 51 -17.41 6.49 -15.78
N GLY A 52 -16.23 6.85 -16.26
CA GLY A 52 -15.81 8.26 -16.40
C GLY A 52 -15.55 8.98 -15.07
N ILE A 53 -15.55 8.29 -13.94
CA ILE A 53 -15.34 8.88 -12.60
C ILE A 53 -13.84 9.10 -12.38
N LYS A 54 -13.38 10.35 -12.48
CA LYS A 54 -11.96 10.72 -12.29
C LYS A 54 -11.52 10.69 -10.83
N PHE A 55 -10.35 10.11 -10.58
CA PHE A 55 -9.68 10.09 -9.28
C PHE A 55 -8.38 10.91 -9.33
N ASP A 56 -8.15 11.66 -8.26
CA ASP A 56 -6.91 12.40 -8.06
C ASP A 56 -5.78 11.45 -7.60
N ARG A 57 -4.99 10.99 -8.58
CA ARG A 57 -3.85 10.08 -8.34
C ARG A 57 -2.76 10.72 -7.47
N ASP A 58 -2.49 12.01 -7.63
CA ASP A 58 -1.51 12.72 -6.80
C ASP A 58 -1.95 12.70 -5.33
N TYR A 59 -3.22 13.02 -5.08
CA TYR A 59 -3.80 12.93 -3.75
C TYR A 59 -3.70 11.51 -3.19
N ILE A 60 -4.03 10.48 -3.98
CA ILE A 60 -3.94 9.08 -3.55
C ILE A 60 -2.52 8.73 -3.09
N PHE A 61 -1.51 9.03 -3.91
CA PHE A 61 -0.11 8.79 -3.56
C PHE A 61 0.28 9.50 -2.28
N ARG A 62 0.07 10.82 -2.18
CA ARG A 62 0.44 11.60 -1.00
C ARG A 62 -0.29 11.12 0.25
N LYS A 63 -1.59 10.84 0.14
CA LYS A 63 -2.40 10.35 1.26
C LYS A 63 -1.89 9.01 1.77
N VAL A 64 -1.65 8.04 0.88
CA VAL A 64 -1.11 6.73 1.27
C VAL A 64 0.28 6.86 1.87
N LEU A 65 1.14 7.68 1.26
CA LEU A 65 2.51 7.90 1.68
C LEU A 65 2.59 8.53 3.08
N PHE A 66 1.93 9.66 3.31
CA PHE A 66 2.04 10.34 4.60
C PHE A 66 1.22 9.66 5.70
N SER A 67 0.09 9.02 5.39
CA SER A 67 -0.62 8.20 6.38
C SER A 67 0.12 6.92 6.75
N SER A 68 1.07 6.46 5.92
CA SER A 68 1.91 5.31 6.26
C SER A 68 2.85 5.60 7.44
N PHE A 69 3.28 6.86 7.62
CA PHE A 69 4.14 7.23 8.73
C PHE A 69 3.46 7.02 10.08
N THR A 70 2.16 7.29 10.19
CA THR A 70 1.37 6.92 11.38
C THR A 70 1.37 5.42 11.65
N THR A 71 1.32 4.61 10.59
CA THR A 71 1.40 3.14 10.72
C THR A 71 2.77 2.70 11.23
N PHE A 72 3.86 3.35 10.79
CA PHE A 72 5.22 3.01 11.21
C PHE A 72 5.56 3.48 12.62
N VAL A 73 5.00 4.61 13.05
CA VAL A 73 5.19 5.13 14.42
C VAL A 73 4.36 4.33 15.42
N HIS A 74 3.08 4.10 15.11
CA HIS A 74 2.15 3.35 15.96
C HIS A 74 2.12 1.85 15.61
N SER A 75 3.25 1.28 15.22
CA SER A 75 3.35 -0.11 14.76
C SER A 75 3.03 -1.12 15.86
N ASP A 76 3.29 -0.76 17.12
CA ASP A 76 3.12 -1.64 18.28
C ASP A 76 1.68 -1.65 18.81
N MET A 77 0.80 -0.82 18.23
CA MET A 77 -0.62 -0.80 18.54
C MET A 77 -1.41 -1.60 17.51
N SER A 78 -2.12 -2.64 17.96
CA SER A 78 -2.97 -3.45 17.09
C SER A 78 -4.14 -2.65 16.53
N SER A 79 -4.67 -3.08 15.38
CA SER A 79 -5.82 -2.43 14.74
C SER A 79 -7.07 -2.49 15.64
N GLU A 80 -7.26 -3.58 16.38
CA GLU A 80 -8.39 -3.76 17.30
C GLU A 80 -8.35 -2.75 18.45
N VAL A 81 -7.16 -2.45 18.97
CA VAL A 81 -6.97 -1.42 19.99
C VAL A 81 -7.30 -0.04 19.40
N LYS A 82 -6.80 0.28 18.20
CA LYS A 82 -7.08 1.54 17.52
C LYS A 82 -8.59 1.71 17.26
N ASP A 83 -9.25 0.67 16.75
CA ASP A 83 -10.70 0.66 16.51
C ASP A 83 -11.49 0.80 17.83
N SER A 84 -11.05 0.14 18.90
CA SER A 84 -11.66 0.24 20.23
C SER A 84 -11.53 1.65 20.81
N ILE A 85 -10.36 2.28 20.69
CA ILE A 85 -10.15 3.67 21.10
C ILE A 85 -11.04 4.58 20.26
N LYS A 86 -11.07 4.40 18.93
CA LYS A 86 -11.93 5.20 18.05
C LYS A 86 -13.41 5.11 18.41
N ALA A 87 -13.90 3.93 18.79
CA ALA A 87 -15.29 3.71 19.17
C ALA A 87 -15.62 4.29 20.56
N LYS A 88 -14.71 4.14 21.53
CA LYS A 88 -14.94 4.55 22.93
C LYS A 88 -14.59 6.01 23.19
N ASN A 89 -13.56 6.53 22.54
CA ASN A 89 -13.06 7.89 22.71
C ASN A 89 -12.49 8.43 21.38
N PRO A 90 -13.38 8.96 20.50
CA PRO A 90 -12.97 9.53 19.21
C PRO A 90 -11.98 10.69 19.34
N GLU A 91 -12.06 11.49 20.41
CA GLU A 91 -11.15 12.62 20.65
C GLU A 91 -9.73 12.13 20.92
N MET A 92 -9.58 11.11 21.78
CA MET A 92 -8.28 10.48 22.05
C MET A 92 -7.68 9.82 20.80
N HIS A 93 -8.51 9.21 19.95
CA HIS A 93 -8.03 8.70 18.66
C HIS A 93 -7.51 9.83 17.76
N ALA A 94 -8.21 10.97 17.71
CA ALA A 94 -7.77 12.12 16.93
C ALA A 94 -6.46 12.72 17.46
N GLU A 95 -6.29 12.78 18.79
CA GLU A 95 -5.05 13.21 19.44
C GLU A 95 -3.88 12.26 19.08
N LEU A 96 -4.11 10.94 19.12
CA LEU A 96 -3.10 9.94 18.75
C LEU A 96 -2.61 10.08 17.31
N GLU A 97 -3.52 10.36 16.37
CA GLU A 97 -3.17 10.66 14.97
C GLU A 97 -2.40 11.99 14.86
N ASN A 98 -2.78 13.00 15.65
CA ASN A 98 -2.11 14.30 15.66
C ASN A 98 -0.68 14.23 16.21
N ILE A 99 -0.39 13.38 17.21
CA ILE A 99 0.96 13.24 17.77
C ILE A 99 1.99 12.91 16.68
N VAL A 100 1.66 12.01 15.76
CA VAL A 100 2.58 11.64 14.67
C VAL A 100 2.78 12.80 13.72
N TYR A 101 1.69 13.50 13.39
CA TYR A 101 1.77 14.67 12.54
C TYR A 101 2.62 15.78 13.17
N GLU A 102 2.41 16.11 14.44
CA GLU A 102 3.22 17.10 15.18
C GLU A 102 4.68 16.69 15.28
N MET A 103 4.95 15.41 15.55
CA MET A 103 6.30 14.85 15.54
C MET A 103 6.97 15.09 14.18
N LEU A 104 6.28 14.81 13.08
CA LEU A 104 6.83 15.00 11.74
C LEU A 104 7.00 16.48 11.38
N GLN A 105 6.09 17.37 11.81
CA GLN A 105 6.21 18.82 11.60
C GLN A 105 7.40 19.43 12.35
N SER A 106 7.77 18.86 13.51
CA SER A 106 8.93 19.27 14.30
C SER A 106 10.26 18.97 13.61
N TRP A 107 10.28 18.04 12.64
CA TRP A 107 11.49 17.71 11.90
C TRP A 107 11.87 18.85 10.94
N ASN A 108 13.17 18.98 10.71
CA ASN A 108 13.70 19.88 9.69
C ASN A 108 13.48 19.28 8.29
N LEU A 109 12.24 19.36 7.82
CA LEU A 109 11.78 18.90 6.52
C LEU A 109 11.62 20.07 5.53
N PRO A 110 11.81 19.84 4.22
CA PRO A 110 11.52 20.84 3.21
C PRO A 110 10.07 21.30 3.24
N GLU A 111 9.84 22.58 2.89
CA GLU A 111 8.51 23.20 2.96
C GLU A 111 7.47 22.50 2.08
N TRP A 112 7.86 22.03 0.88
CA TRP A 112 6.97 21.27 0.00
C TRP A 112 6.45 19.98 0.64
N MET A 113 7.28 19.30 1.45
CA MET A 113 6.86 18.07 2.14
C MET A 113 5.91 18.42 3.28
N LYS A 114 6.23 19.46 4.06
CA LYS A 114 5.36 19.93 5.15
C LYS A 114 3.98 20.34 4.64
N LYS A 115 3.94 21.06 3.52
CA LYS A 115 2.71 21.45 2.84
C LYS A 115 1.92 20.23 2.36
N ASP A 116 2.57 19.27 1.70
CA ASP A 116 1.90 18.07 1.24
C ASP A 116 1.32 17.24 2.41
N MET A 117 2.04 17.17 3.53
CA MET A 117 1.58 16.54 4.77
C MET A 117 0.38 17.27 5.37
N GLN A 118 0.42 18.60 5.43
CA GLN A 118 -0.71 19.44 5.86
C GLN A 118 -1.95 19.23 5.00
N GLU A 119 -1.79 19.13 3.68
CA GLU A 119 -2.91 18.95 2.77
C GLU A 119 -3.61 17.59 2.94
N VAL A 120 -2.89 16.54 3.30
CA VAL A 120 -3.48 15.20 3.50
C VAL A 120 -3.86 14.91 4.95
N HIS A 121 -3.27 15.62 5.90
CA HIS A 121 -3.59 15.59 7.33
C HIS A 121 -4.63 16.65 7.66
N ASN A 122 -5.90 16.26 7.80
CA ASN A 122 -6.91 17.19 8.25
C ASN A 122 -7.84 16.51 9.27
N PRO A 123 -7.67 16.83 10.57
CA PRO A 123 -8.45 16.24 11.66
C PRO A 123 -9.92 16.72 11.71
N LEU A 124 -10.30 17.73 10.92
CA LEU A 124 -11.61 18.40 10.98
C LEU A 124 -12.46 18.26 9.70
N ARG A 125 -12.14 17.31 8.80
CA ARG A 125 -12.89 17.16 7.54
C ARG A 125 -14.34 16.78 7.81
N GLN A 126 -15.23 17.70 7.49
CA GLN A 126 -16.67 17.46 7.39
C GLN A 126 -16.94 16.38 6.33
N ARG A 127 -18.06 15.65 6.47
CA ARG A 127 -18.57 14.79 5.39
C ARG A 127 -18.73 15.65 4.12
N ASN A 128 -18.35 15.10 2.97
CA ASN A 128 -18.44 15.72 1.62
C ASN A 128 -17.36 16.75 1.27
N TYR A 129 -16.09 16.37 1.39
CA TYR A 129 -14.97 17.17 0.87
C TYR A 129 -14.42 16.59 -0.46
N SER A 130 -13.62 17.37 -1.19
CA SER A 130 -13.21 17.10 -2.59
C SER A 130 -12.59 15.71 -2.85
N HIS A 131 -11.92 15.13 -1.84
CA HIS A 131 -11.23 13.84 -1.98
C HIS A 131 -11.89 12.67 -1.23
N GLN A 132 -13.18 12.79 -0.89
CA GLN A 132 -13.91 11.72 -0.19
C GLN A 132 -13.89 10.39 -0.95
N LYS A 133 -14.05 10.42 -2.28
CA LYS A 133 -14.03 9.21 -3.13
C LYS A 133 -12.65 8.55 -3.15
N GLU A 134 -11.57 9.32 -3.15
CA GLU A 134 -10.20 8.83 -3.05
C GLU A 134 -9.94 8.20 -1.67
N ASP A 135 -10.41 8.83 -0.60
CA ASP A 135 -10.33 8.28 0.76
C ASP A 135 -11.09 6.95 0.89
N ASP A 136 -12.29 6.87 0.32
CA ASP A 136 -13.08 5.63 0.33
C ASP A 136 -12.41 4.55 -0.53
N LEU A 137 -11.83 4.91 -1.68
CA LEU A 137 -11.04 4.00 -2.51
C LEU A 137 -9.81 3.45 -1.76
N ILE A 138 -9.06 4.31 -1.08
CA ILE A 138 -7.90 3.91 -0.26
C ILE A 138 -8.34 3.01 0.89
N ALA A 139 -9.40 3.37 1.59
CA ALA A 139 -9.91 2.60 2.72
C ALA A 139 -10.38 1.21 2.27
N PHE A 140 -11.12 1.12 1.17
CA PHE A 140 -11.53 -0.14 0.57
C PHE A 140 -10.32 -0.99 0.19
N SER A 141 -9.34 -0.40 -0.50
CA SER A 141 -8.13 -1.10 -0.95
C SER A 141 -7.34 -1.70 0.20
N LYS A 142 -7.20 -0.97 1.32
CA LYS A 142 -6.58 -1.47 2.57
C LYS A 142 -7.36 -2.62 3.18
N LEU A 143 -8.70 -2.54 3.20
CA LEU A 143 -9.55 -3.60 3.74
C LEU A 143 -9.48 -4.86 2.87
N TRP A 144 -9.51 -4.70 1.54
CA TRP A 144 -9.43 -5.82 0.60
C TRP A 144 -8.07 -6.52 0.68
N ALA A 145 -6.97 -5.76 0.75
CA ALA A 145 -5.64 -6.32 1.01
C ALA A 145 -5.59 -7.07 2.35
N SER A 146 -6.15 -6.49 3.42
CA SER A 146 -6.21 -7.12 4.75
C SER A 146 -7.04 -8.40 4.75
N TYR A 147 -8.12 -8.46 3.97
CA TYR A 147 -8.93 -9.67 3.81
C TYR A 147 -8.09 -10.82 3.26
N HIS A 148 -7.33 -10.60 2.18
CA HIS A 148 -6.51 -11.63 1.57
C HIS A 148 -5.30 -12.05 2.42
N GLU A 149 -4.75 -11.15 3.23
CA GLU A 149 -3.74 -11.49 4.26
C GLU A 149 -4.31 -12.39 5.36
N ALA A 150 -5.51 -12.08 5.83
CA ALA A 150 -6.17 -12.85 6.87
C ALA A 150 -6.72 -14.19 6.34
N TYR A 151 -7.10 -14.25 5.06
CA TYR A 151 -7.77 -15.41 4.46
C TYR A 151 -6.96 -16.71 4.60
N PHE A 152 -5.71 -16.75 4.15
CA PHE A 152 -4.90 -17.96 4.24
C PHE A 152 -4.58 -18.34 5.69
N SER A 153 -4.35 -17.35 6.55
CA SER A 153 -4.12 -17.61 7.96
C SER A 153 -5.39 -18.09 8.67
N ASN A 154 -6.58 -17.71 8.20
CA ASN A 154 -7.87 -18.20 8.68
C ASN A 154 -8.11 -19.67 8.35
N GLU A 155 -7.67 -20.14 7.18
CA GLU A 155 -7.81 -21.57 6.83
C GLU A 155 -7.00 -22.49 7.76
N VAL A 156 -5.92 -21.97 8.36
CA VAL A 156 -5.06 -22.74 9.28
C VAL A 156 -5.37 -22.47 10.75
N TYR A 157 -5.61 -21.21 11.11
CA TYR A 157 -5.82 -20.73 12.48
C TYR A 157 -7.23 -20.16 12.67
N LEU A 158 -8.23 -20.97 12.31
CA LEU A 158 -9.63 -20.56 12.19
C LEU A 158 -10.19 -19.81 13.40
N ASP A 159 -9.99 -20.32 14.62
CA ASP A 159 -10.53 -19.70 15.83
C ASP A 159 -9.92 -18.33 16.14
N VAL A 160 -8.70 -18.07 15.65
CA VAL A 160 -7.99 -16.81 15.87
C VAL A 160 -8.44 -15.75 14.85
N TYR A 161 -8.58 -16.14 13.59
CA TYR A 161 -8.85 -15.18 12.50
C TYR A 161 -10.32 -14.95 12.22
N ARG A 162 -11.23 -15.86 12.60
CA ARG A 162 -12.68 -15.70 12.33
C ARG A 162 -13.24 -14.34 12.79
N PRO A 163 -12.94 -13.82 14.00
CA PRO A 163 -13.42 -12.50 14.42
C PRO A 163 -12.86 -11.36 13.57
N ALA A 164 -11.56 -11.41 13.23
CA ALA A 164 -10.91 -10.41 12.40
C ALA A 164 -11.49 -10.41 10.97
N MET A 165 -11.68 -11.59 10.38
CA MET A 165 -12.30 -11.77 9.06
C MET A 165 -13.71 -11.18 9.03
N TYR A 166 -14.53 -11.50 10.04
CA TYR A 166 -15.88 -10.94 10.16
C TYR A 166 -15.85 -9.41 10.23
N GLY A 167 -14.98 -8.84 11.06
CA GLY A 167 -14.83 -7.38 11.17
C GLY A 167 -14.38 -6.71 9.86
N ILE A 168 -13.51 -7.35 9.08
CA ILE A 168 -13.11 -6.85 7.76
C ILE A 168 -14.29 -6.89 6.78
N VAL A 169 -15.00 -8.02 6.70
CA VAL A 169 -16.15 -8.19 5.81
C VAL A 169 -17.24 -7.16 6.13
N GLN A 170 -17.60 -6.99 7.40
CA GLN A 170 -18.58 -5.98 7.83
C GLN A 170 -18.20 -4.55 7.40
N LYS A 171 -16.90 -4.20 7.47
CA LYS A 171 -16.42 -2.89 7.01
C LYS A 171 -16.51 -2.76 5.49
N ILE A 172 -16.18 -3.82 4.76
CA ILE A 172 -16.25 -3.85 3.29
C ILE A 172 -17.70 -3.75 2.80
N GLU A 173 -18.67 -4.33 3.52
CA GLU A 173 -20.10 -4.31 3.17
C GLU A 173 -20.78 -2.95 3.35
N GLN A 174 -20.09 -1.94 3.88
CA GLN A 174 -20.62 -0.58 3.97
C GLN A 174 -20.94 -0.01 2.57
N SER A 175 -22.10 0.65 2.44
CA SER A 175 -22.61 1.14 1.14
C SER A 175 -21.66 2.09 0.41
N ARG A 176 -20.81 2.83 1.14
CA ARG A 176 -19.77 3.68 0.55
C ARG A 176 -18.76 2.93 -0.33
N PHE A 177 -18.69 1.60 -0.21
CA PHE A 177 -17.79 0.75 -0.98
C PHE A 177 -18.49 -0.05 -2.09
N ASP A 178 -19.79 0.13 -2.32
CA ASP A 178 -20.58 -0.65 -3.28
C ASP A 178 -19.98 -0.62 -4.69
N ILE A 179 -19.55 0.55 -5.15
CA ILE A 179 -18.90 0.71 -6.45
C ILE A 179 -17.60 -0.10 -6.54
N PHE A 180 -16.81 -0.17 -5.47
CA PHE A 180 -15.53 -0.88 -5.48
C PHE A 180 -15.75 -2.40 -5.39
N ARG A 181 -16.72 -2.82 -4.57
CA ARG A 181 -17.10 -4.23 -4.42
C ARG A 181 -17.60 -4.86 -5.71
N SER A 182 -18.25 -4.11 -6.60
CA SER A 182 -18.69 -4.65 -7.89
C SER A 182 -17.53 -5.10 -8.78
N TYR A 183 -16.35 -4.48 -8.61
CA TYR A 183 -15.14 -4.86 -9.34
C TYR A 183 -14.29 -5.89 -8.60
N LEU A 184 -14.21 -5.79 -7.28
CA LEU A 184 -13.38 -6.65 -6.43
C LEU A 184 -14.24 -7.43 -5.42
N PRO A 185 -15.04 -8.41 -5.88
CA PRO A 185 -15.85 -9.23 -4.99
C PRO A 185 -14.98 -10.12 -4.10
N LEU A 186 -15.43 -10.37 -2.87
CA LEU A 186 -14.79 -11.30 -1.93
C LEU A 186 -15.26 -12.74 -2.23
N ASN A 187 -14.89 -13.28 -3.39
CA ASN A 187 -15.22 -14.65 -3.78
C ASN A 187 -13.94 -15.46 -4.04
N PRO A 188 -13.54 -16.34 -3.10
CA PRO A 188 -12.33 -17.15 -3.28
C PRO A 188 -12.48 -18.24 -4.36
N VAL A 189 -13.70 -18.62 -4.73
CA VAL A 189 -13.97 -19.71 -5.69
C VAL A 189 -14.07 -19.18 -7.12
N HIS A 190 -14.74 -18.04 -7.31
CA HIS A 190 -14.97 -17.45 -8.63
C HIS A 190 -14.43 -16.02 -8.66
N GLN A 191 -13.17 -15.92 -9.11
CA GLN A 191 -12.47 -14.66 -9.27
C GLN A 191 -12.65 -14.14 -10.70
N ASN A 192 -12.82 -12.83 -10.88
CA ASN A 192 -12.73 -12.19 -12.20
C ASN A 192 -11.26 -11.91 -12.56
N ASP A 193 -11.00 -11.43 -13.79
CA ASP A 193 -9.64 -11.17 -14.26
C ASP A 193 -8.88 -10.15 -13.41
N LEU A 194 -9.55 -9.08 -12.97
CA LEU A 194 -8.92 -8.06 -12.14
C LEU A 194 -8.50 -8.62 -10.78
N VAL A 195 -9.35 -9.43 -10.13
CA VAL A 195 -9.02 -10.12 -8.88
C VAL A 195 -7.85 -11.08 -9.10
N ARG A 196 -7.87 -11.89 -10.16
CA ARG A 196 -6.75 -12.78 -10.49
C ARG A 196 -5.44 -12.02 -10.68
N PHE A 197 -5.48 -10.93 -11.44
CA PHE A 197 -4.32 -10.07 -11.69
C PHE A 197 -3.75 -9.48 -10.39
N LEU A 198 -4.61 -8.92 -9.54
CA LEU A 198 -4.22 -8.37 -8.24
C LEU A 198 -3.60 -9.45 -7.33
N LEU A 199 -4.19 -10.64 -7.27
CA LEU A 199 -3.65 -11.75 -6.49
C LEU A 199 -2.35 -12.30 -7.07
N GLY A 200 -2.15 -12.24 -8.39
CA GLY A 200 -0.87 -12.52 -9.03
C GLY A 200 0.21 -11.52 -8.61
N MET A 201 -0.08 -10.21 -8.64
CA MET A 201 0.86 -9.19 -8.15
C MET A 201 1.15 -9.33 -6.65
N ARG A 202 0.19 -9.80 -5.86
CA ARG A 202 0.37 -10.05 -4.41
C ARG A 202 1.54 -11.00 -4.14
N CYS A 203 1.86 -11.93 -5.05
CA CYS A 203 3.02 -12.82 -4.93
C CYS A 203 4.35 -12.06 -4.76
N LEU A 204 4.44 -10.81 -5.22
CA LEU A 204 5.61 -9.94 -5.01
C LEU A 204 5.87 -9.64 -3.52
N GLN A 205 4.89 -9.80 -2.63
CA GLN A 205 5.08 -9.72 -1.18
C GLN A 205 5.94 -10.88 -0.65
N SER A 206 5.96 -12.02 -1.36
CA SER A 206 6.77 -13.20 -1.04
C SER A 206 8.05 -13.32 -1.88
N SER A 207 8.23 -12.46 -2.88
CA SER A 207 9.47 -12.40 -3.67
C SER A 207 10.47 -11.47 -2.99
N PHE A 208 11.58 -11.99 -2.48
CA PHE A 208 12.58 -11.19 -1.76
C PHE A 208 13.81 -10.88 -2.62
N ARG A 209 14.23 -9.61 -2.62
CA ARG A 209 15.43 -9.16 -3.33
C ARG A 209 16.68 -9.59 -2.59
N TRP A 210 17.70 -10.01 -3.36
CA TRP A 210 18.98 -10.48 -2.84
C TRP A 210 18.85 -11.64 -1.83
N ASN A 211 17.94 -12.58 -2.10
CA ASN A 211 17.67 -13.73 -1.23
C ASN A 211 18.87 -14.67 -0.99
N SER A 212 19.96 -14.51 -1.74
CA SER A 212 21.22 -15.25 -1.56
C SER A 212 22.08 -14.75 -0.40
N MET A 213 21.71 -13.64 0.27
CA MET A 213 22.48 -13.07 1.40
C MET A 213 21.56 -12.62 2.54
N ARG A 214 22.02 -12.80 3.79
CA ARG A 214 21.31 -12.30 4.98
C ARG A 214 21.41 -10.77 5.06
N ARG A 215 20.29 -10.08 4.88
CA ARG A 215 20.21 -8.60 4.96
C ARG A 215 19.81 -8.14 6.36
N ARG A 216 20.28 -6.95 6.75
CA ARG A 216 19.80 -6.26 7.96
C ARG A 216 18.31 -5.91 7.85
N TYR A 217 17.89 -5.48 6.65
CA TYR A 217 16.50 -5.20 6.32
C TYR A 217 16.15 -6.03 5.06
N PRO A 218 15.58 -7.23 5.23
CA PRO A 218 14.99 -7.96 4.11
C PRO A 218 13.92 -7.09 3.45
N ILE A 219 13.88 -7.12 2.12
CA ILE A 219 12.90 -6.34 1.35
C ILE A 219 12.31 -7.22 0.26
N SER A 220 10.99 -7.30 0.23
CA SER A 220 10.27 -7.93 -0.87
C SER A 220 10.27 -7.02 -2.10
N VAL A 221 9.93 -7.56 -3.27
CA VAL A 221 9.72 -6.77 -4.48
C VAL A 221 8.56 -5.79 -4.27
N MET A 222 7.46 -6.23 -3.64
CA MET A 222 6.32 -5.35 -3.35
C MET A 222 6.70 -4.13 -2.48
N SER A 223 7.47 -4.35 -1.41
CA SER A 223 7.95 -3.26 -0.56
C SER A 223 8.96 -2.36 -1.28
N HIS A 224 9.79 -2.95 -2.14
CA HIS A 224 10.72 -2.20 -2.98
C HIS A 224 10.00 -1.21 -3.89
N LEU A 225 8.90 -1.62 -4.54
CA LEU A 225 8.10 -0.76 -5.42
C LEU A 225 7.60 0.51 -4.69
N PHE A 226 7.12 0.38 -3.45
CA PHE A 226 6.73 1.54 -2.65
C PHE A 226 7.92 2.44 -2.30
N MET A 227 9.06 1.85 -1.93
CA MET A 227 10.27 2.63 -1.61
C MET A 227 10.78 3.40 -2.83
N ILE A 228 10.78 2.79 -4.03
CA ILE A 228 11.17 3.47 -5.27
C ILE A 228 10.18 4.57 -5.62
N SER A 229 8.87 4.34 -5.49
CA SER A 229 7.86 5.38 -5.67
C SER A 229 8.06 6.55 -4.70
N PHE A 230 8.40 6.30 -3.43
CA PHE A 230 8.67 7.37 -2.46
C PHE A 230 9.97 8.14 -2.79
N ILE A 231 11.02 7.44 -3.23
CA ILE A 231 12.26 8.07 -3.67
C ILE A 231 12.00 8.94 -4.91
N ALA A 232 11.18 8.47 -5.86
CA ALA A 232 10.77 9.23 -7.02
C ALA A 232 10.03 10.52 -6.66
N TYR A 233 9.14 10.47 -5.65
CA TYR A 233 8.51 11.67 -5.08
C TYR A 233 9.53 12.68 -4.56
N ILE A 234 10.52 12.22 -3.78
CA ILE A 234 11.58 13.07 -3.24
C ILE A 234 12.42 13.69 -4.36
N ILE A 235 12.91 12.87 -5.29
CA ILE A 235 13.77 13.32 -6.39
C ILE A 235 13.01 14.33 -7.26
N GLY A 236 11.77 14.05 -7.64
CA GLY A 236 10.98 14.95 -8.47
C GLY A 236 10.79 16.33 -7.83
N ASN A 237 10.58 16.41 -6.50
CA ASN A 237 10.51 17.68 -5.78
C ASN A 237 11.86 18.41 -5.72
N ILE A 238 12.98 17.69 -5.51
CA ILE A 238 14.33 18.28 -5.49
C ILE A 238 14.68 18.87 -6.86
N GLU A 239 14.33 18.15 -7.94
CA GLU A 239 14.57 18.55 -9.32
C GLU A 239 13.60 19.63 -9.84
N GLY A 240 12.68 20.11 -8.99
CA GLY A 240 11.71 21.14 -9.36
C GLY A 240 10.70 20.70 -10.43
N LYS A 241 10.42 19.39 -10.51
CA LYS A 241 9.43 18.84 -11.45
C LYS A 241 8.01 19.29 -11.11
N SER A 242 7.17 19.37 -12.14
CA SER A 242 5.75 19.66 -11.94
C SER A 242 5.04 18.53 -11.18
N ARG A 243 3.91 18.84 -10.54
CA ARG A 243 3.11 17.86 -9.79
C ARG A 243 2.70 16.65 -10.64
N GLN A 244 2.38 16.89 -11.91
CA GLN A 244 2.02 15.84 -12.86
C GLN A 244 3.22 14.95 -13.21
N GLU A 245 4.40 15.54 -13.45
CA GLU A 245 5.63 14.78 -13.67
C GLU A 245 6.00 13.93 -12.45
N ILE A 246 5.90 14.49 -11.23
CA ILE A 246 6.17 13.75 -9.99
C ILE A 246 5.21 12.57 -9.85
N THR A 247 3.91 12.80 -10.10
CA THR A 247 2.91 11.72 -10.08
C THR A 247 3.20 10.63 -11.10
N HIS A 248 3.64 11.01 -12.30
CA HIS A 248 4.06 10.05 -13.32
C HIS A 248 5.31 9.28 -12.90
N MET A 249 6.32 9.94 -12.31
CA MET A 249 7.52 9.28 -11.79
C MET A 249 7.17 8.28 -10.67
N MET A 250 6.24 8.63 -9.77
CA MET A 250 5.74 7.72 -8.74
C MET A 250 5.02 6.51 -9.36
N MET A 251 4.17 6.72 -10.36
CA MET A 251 3.51 5.64 -11.11
C MET A 251 4.54 4.69 -11.75
N VAL A 252 5.54 5.23 -12.46
CA VAL A 252 6.59 4.41 -13.07
C VAL A 252 7.34 3.62 -11.99
N GLY A 253 7.74 4.27 -10.90
CA GLY A 253 8.43 3.61 -9.79
C GLY A 253 7.61 2.50 -9.14
N LEU A 254 6.30 2.70 -8.98
CA LEU A 254 5.40 1.73 -8.38
C LEU A 254 5.15 0.50 -9.27
N PHE A 255 5.07 0.66 -10.58
CA PHE A 255 4.68 -0.43 -11.49
C PHE A 255 5.84 -1.10 -12.25
N HIS A 256 7.08 -0.60 -12.16
CA HIS A 256 8.17 -1.05 -13.03
C HIS A 256 8.52 -2.55 -12.94
N ASP A 257 8.48 -3.14 -11.75
CA ASP A 257 8.84 -4.56 -11.51
C ASP A 257 7.61 -5.47 -11.36
N ILE A 258 6.40 -5.04 -11.74
CA ILE A 258 5.21 -5.92 -11.75
C ILE A 258 5.43 -7.24 -12.52
N PRO A 259 6.14 -7.25 -13.67
CA PRO A 259 6.43 -8.49 -14.38
C PRO A 259 7.22 -9.54 -13.57
N GLU A 260 7.93 -9.14 -12.50
CA GLU A 260 8.62 -10.07 -11.60
C GLU A 260 7.64 -10.98 -10.84
N ALA A 261 6.34 -10.71 -10.87
CA ALA A 261 5.31 -11.60 -10.32
C ALA A 261 5.24 -12.94 -11.07
N ILE A 262 5.61 -12.94 -12.36
CA ILE A 262 5.65 -14.12 -13.22
C ILE A 262 7.07 -14.64 -13.33
N THR A 263 8.05 -13.75 -13.53
CA THR A 263 9.43 -14.14 -13.86
C THR A 263 10.33 -14.36 -12.63
N GLY A 264 9.92 -13.85 -11.46
CA GLY A 264 10.80 -13.70 -10.29
C GLY A 264 11.86 -12.60 -10.47
N ASP A 265 12.62 -12.32 -9.40
CA ASP A 265 13.75 -11.37 -9.44
C ASP A 265 14.95 -12.02 -10.15
N ILE A 266 14.93 -12.03 -11.50
CA ILE A 266 16.05 -12.51 -12.30
C ILE A 266 17.18 -11.47 -12.22
N VAL A 267 18.26 -11.83 -11.53
CA VAL A 267 19.41 -10.95 -11.33
C VAL A 267 20.11 -10.59 -12.67
N THR A 268 20.59 -9.35 -12.76
CA THR A 268 21.20 -8.78 -13.98
C THR A 268 22.30 -9.65 -14.63
N PRO A 269 23.21 -10.32 -13.88
CA PRO A 269 24.19 -11.20 -14.49
C PRO A 269 23.56 -12.33 -15.31
N THR A 270 22.43 -12.88 -14.84
CA THR A 270 21.68 -13.93 -15.55
C THR A 270 21.00 -13.38 -16.80
N LYS A 271 20.39 -12.20 -16.72
CA LYS A 271 19.73 -11.55 -17.86
C LYS A 271 20.70 -11.32 -19.04
N LYS A 272 21.96 -11.00 -18.74
CA LYS A 272 23.00 -10.71 -19.76
C LYS A 272 23.86 -11.92 -20.15
N ALA A 273 23.68 -13.07 -19.51
CA ALA A 273 24.51 -14.25 -19.77
C ALA A 273 24.14 -14.98 -21.07
N ILE A 274 22.92 -14.75 -21.59
CA ILE A 274 22.37 -15.47 -22.74
C ILE A 274 21.76 -14.45 -23.71
N GLU A 275 22.29 -14.40 -24.94
CA GLU A 275 21.73 -13.60 -26.03
C GLU A 275 20.32 -14.09 -26.38
N GLY A 276 19.35 -13.18 -26.54
CA GLY A 276 17.95 -13.54 -26.82
C GLY A 276 17.08 -13.81 -25.57
N PHE A 277 17.65 -13.78 -24.35
CA PHE A 277 16.92 -14.16 -23.14
C PHE A 277 15.87 -13.12 -22.71
N GLU A 278 16.16 -11.82 -22.87
CA GLU A 278 15.20 -10.76 -22.56
C GLU A 278 13.98 -10.83 -23.48
N GLU A 279 14.17 -11.13 -24.76
CA GLU A 279 13.10 -11.30 -25.73
C GLU A 279 12.18 -12.48 -25.38
N VAL A 280 12.75 -13.59 -24.91
CA VAL A 280 11.96 -14.75 -24.43
C VAL A 280 11.17 -14.39 -23.17
N LEU A 281 11.75 -13.64 -22.22
CA LEU A 281 11.02 -13.21 -21.02
C LEU A 281 9.76 -12.41 -21.36
N VAL A 282 9.84 -11.53 -22.36
CA VAL A 282 8.67 -10.76 -22.84
C VAL A 282 7.56 -11.70 -23.34
N THR A 283 7.89 -12.78 -24.04
CA THR A 283 6.88 -13.75 -24.51
C THR A 283 6.21 -14.53 -23.37
N VAL A 284 6.94 -14.81 -22.28
CA VAL A 284 6.40 -15.53 -21.10
C VAL A 284 5.46 -14.65 -20.28
N ILE A 285 5.70 -13.33 -20.24
CA ILE A 285 4.87 -12.37 -19.50
C ILE A 285 3.50 -12.12 -20.18
N MET A 286 3.38 -12.39 -21.48
CA MET A 286 2.19 -12.09 -22.29
C MET A 286 1.15 -13.23 -22.38
N VAL A 287 1.36 -14.35 -21.67
CA VAL A 287 0.46 -15.53 -21.65
C VAL A 287 -0.35 -15.55 -20.37
#